data_AF-A0A937LDU5-F1
#
_entry.id   AF-A0A937LDU5-F1
#
_cell.length_a   1.000
_cell.length_b   1.000
_cell.length_c   1.000
_cell.angle_alpha   90.00
_cell.angle_beta   90.00
_cell.angle_gamma   90.00
#
_symmetry.space_group_name_H-M   'P 1'
#
loop_
_entity.id
_entity.type
_entity.pdbx_description
1 polymer ?
#
loop_
_entity_poly.entity_id
_entity_poly.type
_entity_poly.pdbx_seq_one_letter_code
_entity_poly.pdbx_strand_id
1 'polypeptide(L)'
;SLYSRWVHPDRRASAVGLMNSGISGGAVIALICTPWLISVWSWQGAFYLYGLLGILWFAVWAPLARSRPADKTDWDTPEPATAEAGSVTDQNAVSTRVYPRLTVRGMLRSRAVWAIAIAHICINWSLYLVLSWFPTFVNRELGADLQLAGFLALAPTIVSLVMAPLAGRFFDRLVTKGHDRLKVRRVMQSLAFVGITAAMMAITLTDSLILSVTVITLSNALTAFSIGGFATNHLDIAPNQSGLLMGVTNTLAAVSSSASVFVSGWIQDLSGGWDAVFLTAAGVSVLGAVIYGTLSGVEREFD
;
A
#
# COMPACT_ATOMS: atom_id res chain seq x y z
N SER A 1 8.83 -13.93 -4.64
CA SER A 1 8.95 -12.54 -5.17
C SER A 1 10.42 -12.16 -5.27
N LEU A 2 10.83 -11.14 -6.04
CA LEU A 2 12.22 -10.62 -5.99
C LEU A 2 12.56 -10.16 -4.56
N TYR A 3 11.60 -9.53 -3.88
CA TYR A 3 11.71 -9.13 -2.47
C TYR A 3 12.08 -10.26 -1.54
N SER A 4 11.46 -11.44 -1.70
CA SER A 4 11.71 -12.55 -0.80
C SER A 4 13.10 -13.15 -0.96
N ARG A 5 13.76 -12.92 -2.10
CA ARG A 5 15.09 -13.47 -2.44
C ARG A 5 16.23 -12.48 -2.28
N TRP A 6 15.99 -11.19 -2.54
CA TRP A 6 17.02 -10.15 -2.58
C TRP A 6 17.07 -9.28 -1.32
N VAL A 7 16.03 -9.33 -0.48
CA VAL A 7 15.91 -8.43 0.68
C VAL A 7 15.83 -9.24 1.98
N HIS A 8 16.76 -8.95 2.88
CA HIS A 8 16.79 -9.48 4.24
C HIS A 8 15.41 -9.33 4.92
N PRO A 9 14.87 -10.37 5.60
CA PRO A 9 13.54 -10.34 6.22
C PRO A 9 13.23 -9.09 7.06
N ASP A 10 14.24 -8.58 7.80
CA ASP A 10 14.13 -7.41 8.66
C ASP A 10 14.18 -6.05 7.94
N ARG A 11 14.41 -6.04 6.63
CA ARG A 11 14.45 -4.81 5.81
C ARG A 11 13.42 -4.79 4.69
N ARG A 12 12.51 -5.77 4.69
CA ARG A 12 11.51 -5.93 3.63
C ARG A 12 10.55 -4.75 3.57
N ALA A 13 10.12 -4.19 4.70
CA ALA A 13 9.20 -3.06 4.68
C ALA A 13 9.87 -1.79 4.18
N SER A 14 11.13 -1.54 4.53
CA SER A 14 11.92 -0.43 3.98
C SER A 14 12.08 -0.54 2.47
N ALA A 15 12.35 -1.74 1.95
CA ALA A 15 12.50 -1.94 0.51
C ALA A 15 11.18 -1.77 -0.25
N VAL A 16 10.06 -2.23 0.31
CA VAL A 16 8.72 -1.98 -0.25
C VAL A 16 8.37 -0.50 -0.19
N GLY A 17 8.65 0.17 0.94
CA GLY A 17 8.38 1.60 1.08
C GLY A 17 9.21 2.46 0.12
N LEU A 18 10.48 2.10 -0.10
CA LEU A 18 11.33 2.77 -1.08
C LEU A 18 10.81 2.59 -2.51
N MET A 19 10.42 1.37 -2.89
CA MET A 19 9.83 1.14 -4.22
C MET A 19 8.52 1.91 -4.40
N ASN A 20 7.61 1.85 -3.41
CA ASN A 20 6.32 2.54 -3.49
C ASN A 20 6.49 4.06 -3.58
N SER A 21 7.55 4.62 -2.98
CA SER A 21 7.88 6.03 -3.14
C SER A 21 8.16 6.41 -4.59
N GLY A 22 8.68 5.47 -5.41
CA GLY A 22 8.89 5.68 -6.84
C GLY A 22 7.60 5.95 -7.61
N ILE A 23 6.47 5.35 -7.20
CA ILE A 23 5.14 5.63 -7.79
C ILE A 23 4.78 7.10 -7.57
N SER A 24 4.96 7.58 -6.33
CA SER A 24 4.69 8.97 -5.96
C SER A 24 5.67 9.94 -6.63
N GLY A 25 6.96 9.58 -6.70
CA GLY A 25 7.98 10.39 -7.36
C GLY A 25 7.73 10.55 -8.85
N GLY A 26 7.34 9.46 -9.53
CA GLY A 26 6.91 9.50 -10.92
C GLY A 26 5.70 10.41 -11.13
N ALA A 27 4.70 10.33 -10.24
CA ALA A 27 3.53 11.20 -10.29
C ALA A 27 3.88 12.68 -10.11
N VAL A 28 4.78 13.02 -9.17
CA VAL A 28 5.24 14.41 -8.97
C VAL A 28 5.96 14.93 -10.21
N ILE A 29 6.88 14.15 -10.78
CA ILE A 29 7.58 14.51 -12.02
C ILE A 29 6.58 14.70 -13.15
N ALA A 30 5.60 13.79 -13.29
CA ALA A 30 4.58 13.88 -14.33
C ALA A 30 3.69 15.12 -14.16
N LEU A 31 3.21 15.43 -12.96
CA LEU A 31 2.36 16.58 -12.68
C LEU A 31 3.06 17.92 -12.95
N ILE A 32 4.38 18.00 -12.78
CA ILE A 32 5.17 19.21 -13.03
C ILE A 32 5.61 19.30 -14.50
N CYS A 33 6.19 18.23 -15.04
CA CYS A 33 6.82 18.24 -16.36
C CYS A 33 5.82 18.12 -17.51
N THR A 34 4.72 17.38 -17.33
CA THR A 34 3.77 17.14 -18.44
C THR A 34 3.09 18.42 -18.91
N PRO A 35 2.55 19.29 -18.03
CA PRO A 35 1.94 20.55 -18.49
C PRO A 35 2.93 21.45 -19.24
N TRP A 36 4.17 21.53 -18.77
CA TRP A 36 5.24 22.29 -19.43
C TRP A 36 5.61 21.70 -20.80
N LEU A 37 5.69 20.38 -20.91
CA LEU A 37 5.99 19.71 -22.17
C LEU A 37 4.87 19.90 -23.20
N ILE A 38 3.61 19.87 -22.74
CA ILE A 38 2.44 20.13 -23.59
C ILE A 38 2.46 21.57 -24.11
N SER A 39 2.85 22.55 -23.29
CA SER A 39 2.85 23.96 -23.70
C SER A 39 3.93 24.29 -24.72
N VAL A 40 5.06 23.57 -24.71
CA VAL A 40 6.20 23.82 -25.62
C VAL A 40 6.15 22.94 -26.87
N TRP A 41 5.70 21.69 -26.77
CA TRP A 41 5.76 20.74 -27.89
C TRP A 41 4.39 20.27 -28.36
N SER A 42 3.70 19.45 -27.56
CA SER A 42 2.34 18.95 -27.77
C SER A 42 2.03 17.82 -26.78
N TRP A 43 0.77 17.40 -26.70
CA TRP A 43 0.39 16.22 -25.92
C TRP A 43 0.97 14.93 -26.50
N GLN A 44 1.11 14.80 -27.82
CA GLN A 44 1.74 13.65 -28.47
C GLN A 44 3.23 13.56 -28.10
N GLY A 45 3.92 14.71 -28.03
CA GLY A 45 5.32 14.80 -27.62
C GLY A 45 5.58 14.21 -26.23
N ALA A 46 4.65 14.42 -25.29
CA ALA A 46 4.73 13.82 -23.97
C ALA A 46 4.69 12.28 -24.00
N PHE A 47 3.82 11.69 -24.81
CA PHE A 47 3.78 10.24 -24.99
C PHE A 47 5.06 9.69 -25.60
N TYR A 48 5.62 10.35 -26.63
CA TYR A 48 6.87 9.94 -27.23
C TYR A 48 8.05 10.00 -26.24
N LEU A 49 8.12 11.06 -25.43
CA LEU A 49 9.17 11.21 -24.41
C LEU A 49 9.10 10.10 -23.36
N TYR A 50 7.93 9.88 -22.74
CA TYR A 50 7.78 8.84 -21.72
C TYR A 50 7.98 7.43 -22.29
N GLY A 51 7.53 7.18 -23.51
CA GLY A 51 7.78 5.92 -24.21
C GLY A 51 9.27 5.67 -24.45
N LEU A 52 9.99 6.68 -24.94
CA LEU A 52 11.44 6.59 -25.16
C LEU A 52 12.21 6.37 -23.86
N LEU A 53 11.87 7.09 -22.79
CA LEU A 53 12.47 6.89 -21.47
C LEU A 53 12.27 5.46 -20.96
N GLY A 54 11.09 4.86 -21.19
CA GLY A 54 10.83 3.46 -20.85
C GLY A 54 11.70 2.48 -21.64
N ILE A 55 11.87 2.72 -22.95
CA ILE A 55 12.75 1.90 -23.81
C ILE A 55 14.21 2.01 -23.37
N LEU A 56 14.69 3.22 -23.09
CA LEU A 56 16.05 3.47 -22.61
C LEU A 56 16.29 2.79 -21.25
N TRP A 57 15.32 2.91 -20.34
CA TRP A 57 15.39 2.21 -19.05
C TRP A 57 15.46 0.69 -19.24
N PHE A 58 14.63 0.11 -20.11
CA PHE A 58 14.66 -1.32 -20.40
C PHE A 58 16.01 -1.78 -20.98
N ALA A 59 16.57 -1.01 -21.92
CA ALA A 59 17.88 -1.31 -22.53
C ALA A 59 19.00 -1.37 -21.48
N VAL A 60 18.94 -0.51 -20.45
CA VAL A 60 19.88 -0.54 -19.32
C VAL A 60 19.53 -1.66 -18.33
N TRP A 61 18.26 -1.82 -17.97
CA TRP A 61 17.83 -2.75 -16.92
C TRP A 61 17.95 -4.23 -17.33
N ALA A 62 17.59 -4.58 -18.57
CA ALA A 62 17.57 -5.97 -19.06
C ALA A 62 18.90 -6.72 -18.91
N PRO A 63 20.08 -6.16 -19.26
CA PRO A 63 21.36 -6.85 -19.05
C PRO A 63 21.79 -6.94 -17.58
N LEU A 64 21.29 -6.05 -16.72
CA LEU A 64 21.62 -5.97 -15.28
C LEU A 64 20.72 -6.85 -14.40
N ALA A 65 19.48 -7.10 -14.83
CA ALA A 65 18.50 -7.83 -14.03
C ALA A 65 18.89 -9.30 -13.81
N ARG A 66 18.74 -9.79 -12.57
CA ARG A 66 19.01 -11.19 -12.18
C ARG A 66 17.87 -11.72 -11.31
N SER A 67 17.44 -12.97 -11.56
CA SER A 67 16.32 -13.58 -10.84
C SER A 67 16.66 -14.11 -9.44
N ARG A 68 17.97 -14.28 -9.15
CA ARG A 68 18.52 -14.70 -7.86
C ARG A 68 19.85 -13.96 -7.62
N PRO A 69 20.19 -13.65 -6.36
CA PRO A 69 21.54 -13.21 -6.03
C PRO A 69 22.57 -14.27 -6.45
N ALA A 70 23.77 -13.82 -6.81
CA ALA A 70 24.85 -14.71 -7.29
C ALA A 70 25.39 -15.60 -6.17
N ASP A 71 25.40 -15.09 -4.94
CA ASP A 71 25.83 -15.79 -3.74
C ASP A 71 24.63 -16.27 -2.91
N LYS A 72 24.82 -17.35 -2.14
CA LYS A 72 23.85 -17.75 -1.12
C LYS A 72 23.76 -16.63 -0.09
N THR A 73 22.56 -16.15 0.17
CA THR A 73 22.33 -15.15 1.21
C THR A 73 22.51 -15.80 2.59
N ASP A 74 23.15 -15.09 3.50
CA ASP A 74 23.40 -15.45 4.90
C ASP A 74 22.13 -15.75 5.70
N TRP A 75 20.98 -15.20 5.30
CA TRP A 75 19.67 -15.47 5.90
C TRP A 75 18.89 -16.65 5.29
N ASP A 76 19.46 -17.36 4.30
CA ASP A 76 18.88 -18.62 3.78
C ASP A 76 19.36 -19.85 4.57
N THR A 77 20.38 -19.71 5.44
CA THR A 77 20.79 -20.76 6.37
C THR A 77 19.92 -20.72 7.63
N PRO A 78 19.24 -21.82 8.00
CA PRO A 78 18.58 -21.88 9.30
C PRO A 78 19.66 -21.76 10.38
N GLU A 79 19.57 -20.73 11.23
CA GLU A 79 20.44 -20.61 12.40
C GLU A 79 20.36 -21.91 13.22
N PRO A 80 21.49 -22.57 13.53
CA PRO A 80 21.49 -23.58 14.56
C PRO A 80 21.19 -22.86 15.87
N ALA A 81 20.06 -23.19 16.49
CA ALA A 81 19.75 -22.79 17.85
C ALA A 81 21.01 -22.95 18.70
N THR A 82 21.44 -21.86 19.33
CA THR A 82 22.53 -21.80 20.30
C THR A 82 22.48 -23.03 21.19
N ALA A 83 23.42 -23.95 20.96
CA ALA A 83 23.65 -25.10 21.80
C ALA A 83 24.23 -24.59 23.13
N GLU A 84 23.35 -24.28 24.07
CA GLU A 84 23.72 -24.29 25.47
C GLU A 84 24.19 -25.69 25.84
N ALA A 85 25.38 -25.77 26.41
CA ALA A 85 25.97 -26.99 26.91
C ALA A 85 25.07 -27.62 27.98
N GLY A 86 24.45 -28.75 27.67
CA GLY A 86 23.58 -29.47 28.60
C GLY A 86 23.15 -30.84 28.04
N SER A 87 24.00 -31.84 28.24
CA SER A 87 23.76 -33.28 28.29
C SER A 87 22.41 -33.87 27.78
N VAL A 88 22.54 -34.69 26.73
CA VAL A 88 22.01 -36.07 26.57
C VAL A 88 20.47 -36.28 26.48
N THR A 89 20.05 -36.78 25.31
CA THR A 89 18.81 -37.51 24.94
C THR A 89 17.58 -36.70 24.52
N ASP A 90 17.52 -36.31 23.25
CA ASP A 90 16.48 -36.75 22.29
C ASP A 90 16.70 -36.04 20.93
N GLN A 91 17.49 -36.68 20.07
CA GLN A 91 17.53 -36.33 18.65
C GLN A 91 16.37 -37.06 17.96
N ASN A 92 15.38 -36.31 17.46
CA ASN A 92 14.75 -36.47 16.14
C ASN A 92 13.35 -35.85 16.08
N ALA A 93 13.27 -34.59 15.62
CA ALA A 93 12.31 -34.10 14.62
C ALA A 93 12.29 -32.56 14.62
N VAL A 94 13.29 -31.92 14.01
CA VAL A 94 13.03 -30.59 13.41
C VAL A 94 12.12 -30.86 12.22
N SER A 95 10.82 -30.91 12.48
CA SER A 95 9.81 -31.01 11.42
C SER A 95 10.03 -29.83 10.46
N THR A 96 10.55 -30.12 9.28
CA THR A 96 10.51 -29.17 8.16
C THR A 96 9.02 -29.02 7.86
N ARG A 97 8.37 -28.02 8.46
CA ARG A 97 6.95 -27.71 8.19
C ARG A 97 6.82 -27.52 6.69
N VAL A 98 6.25 -28.51 6.01
CA VAL A 98 5.94 -28.44 4.59
C VAL A 98 4.72 -27.55 4.47
N TYR A 99 4.92 -26.33 3.98
CA TYR A 99 3.82 -25.42 3.74
C TYR A 99 3.10 -25.79 2.44
N PRO A 100 1.76 -25.84 2.44
CA PRO A 100 1.01 -26.11 1.22
C PRO A 100 1.20 -24.97 0.22
N ARG A 101 1.12 -25.30 -1.07
CA ARG A 101 1.04 -24.28 -2.12
C ARG A 101 -0.24 -23.46 -1.96
N LEU A 102 -0.15 -22.19 -2.28
CA LEU A 102 -1.27 -21.27 -2.37
C LEU A 102 -2.25 -21.78 -3.43
N THR A 103 -3.45 -22.17 -2.98
CA THR A 103 -4.57 -22.60 -3.83
C THR A 103 -5.77 -21.71 -3.56
N VAL A 104 -6.70 -21.62 -4.51
CA VAL A 104 -7.95 -20.84 -4.35
C VAL A 104 -8.70 -21.27 -3.08
N ARG A 105 -8.85 -22.57 -2.87
CA ARG A 105 -9.50 -23.11 -1.66
C ARG A 105 -8.76 -22.75 -0.37
N GLY A 106 -7.42 -22.74 -0.39
CA GLY A 106 -6.60 -22.32 0.74
C GLY A 106 -6.80 -20.85 1.08
N MET A 107 -6.76 -19.98 0.06
CA MET A 107 -7.01 -18.55 0.23
C MET A 107 -8.39 -18.26 0.83
N LEU A 108 -9.44 -18.92 0.32
CA LEU A 108 -10.80 -18.73 0.80
C LEU A 108 -11.02 -19.17 2.25
N ARG A 109 -10.18 -20.05 2.79
CA ARG A 109 -10.26 -20.54 4.19
C ARG A 109 -9.35 -19.77 5.15
N SER A 110 -8.35 -19.06 4.64
CA SER A 110 -7.36 -18.36 5.46
C SER A 110 -7.92 -17.04 5.99
N ARG A 111 -7.94 -16.91 7.33
CA ARG A 111 -8.35 -15.67 8.00
C ARG A 111 -7.37 -14.53 7.72
N ALA A 112 -6.06 -14.83 7.69
CA ALA A 112 -5.04 -13.84 7.42
C ALA A 112 -5.11 -13.31 5.97
N VAL A 113 -5.36 -14.18 4.99
CA VAL A 113 -5.57 -13.77 3.59
C VAL A 113 -6.78 -12.86 3.46
N TRP A 114 -7.91 -13.20 4.10
CA TRP A 114 -9.08 -12.33 4.10
C TRP A 114 -8.84 -10.99 4.81
N ALA A 115 -8.10 -10.98 5.91
CA ALA A 115 -7.70 -9.74 6.59
C ALA A 115 -6.92 -8.83 5.65
N ILE A 116 -5.94 -9.37 4.92
CA ILE A 116 -5.15 -8.62 3.94
C ILE A 116 -6.03 -8.15 2.77
N ALA A 117 -6.88 -9.03 2.22
CA ALA A 117 -7.75 -8.70 1.09
C ALA A 117 -8.72 -7.56 1.42
N ILE A 118 -9.38 -7.65 2.58
CA ILE A 118 -10.34 -6.65 3.03
C ILE A 118 -9.63 -5.34 3.34
N ALA A 119 -8.46 -5.39 3.98
CA ALA A 119 -7.68 -4.17 4.21
C ALA A 119 -7.26 -3.49 2.90
N HIS A 120 -6.90 -4.29 1.88
CA HIS A 120 -6.54 -3.80 0.56
C HIS A 120 -7.74 -3.15 -0.15
N ILE A 121 -8.92 -3.78 -0.09
CA ILE A 121 -10.19 -3.26 -0.59
C ILE A 121 -10.53 -1.92 0.08
N CYS A 122 -10.52 -1.84 1.41
CA CYS A 122 -10.90 -0.64 2.14
C CYS A 122 -9.96 0.54 1.84
N ILE A 123 -8.64 0.31 1.74
CA ILE A 123 -7.69 1.36 1.36
C ILE A 123 -7.94 1.82 -0.08
N ASN A 124 -8.15 0.88 -1.01
CA ASN A 124 -8.40 1.22 -2.41
C ASN A 124 -9.72 1.96 -2.62
N TRP A 125 -10.76 1.60 -1.89
CA TRP A 125 -12.03 2.31 -1.89
C TRP A 125 -11.81 3.79 -1.60
N SER A 126 -11.15 4.11 -0.48
CA SER A 126 -10.91 5.50 -0.07
C SER A 126 -9.94 6.21 -1.00
N LEU A 127 -8.90 5.53 -1.49
CA LEU A 127 -7.94 6.09 -2.44
C LEU A 127 -8.61 6.52 -3.75
N TYR A 128 -9.44 5.65 -4.34
CA TYR A 128 -10.10 5.92 -5.62
C TYR A 128 -11.24 6.91 -5.47
N LEU A 129 -11.94 6.92 -4.33
CA LEU A 129 -12.89 7.99 -4.01
C LEU A 129 -12.21 9.35 -4.03
N VAL A 130 -11.06 9.49 -3.35
CA VAL A 130 -10.32 10.76 -3.35
C VAL A 130 -9.79 11.08 -4.75
N LEU A 131 -9.24 10.09 -5.47
CA LEU A 131 -8.70 10.32 -6.80
C LEU A 131 -9.76 10.76 -7.83
N SER A 132 -10.94 10.15 -7.79
CA SER A 132 -12.00 10.38 -8.78
C SER A 132 -12.92 11.55 -8.43
N TRP A 133 -13.28 11.71 -7.16
CA TRP A 133 -14.34 12.62 -6.75
C TRP A 133 -13.85 13.85 -5.99
N PHE A 134 -12.70 13.81 -5.33
CA PHE A 134 -12.20 14.96 -4.58
C PHE A 134 -11.96 16.20 -5.46
N PRO A 135 -11.40 16.10 -6.69
CA PRO A 135 -11.28 17.26 -7.58
C PRO A 135 -12.65 17.87 -7.94
N THR A 136 -13.66 17.02 -8.16
CA THR A 136 -15.03 17.47 -8.45
C THR A 136 -15.67 18.13 -7.24
N PHE A 137 -15.50 17.59 -6.04
CA PHE A 137 -15.93 18.21 -4.78
C PHE A 137 -15.31 19.60 -4.60
N VAL A 138 -13.99 19.69 -4.74
CA VAL A 138 -13.23 20.95 -4.63
C VAL A 138 -13.67 21.99 -5.67
N ASN A 139 -13.98 21.55 -6.89
CA ASN A 139 -14.44 22.46 -7.94
C ASN A 139 -15.90 22.90 -7.77
N ARG A 140 -16.81 21.97 -7.50
CA ARG A 140 -18.26 22.24 -7.45
C ARG A 140 -18.72 22.86 -6.13
N GLU A 141 -18.23 22.35 -5.00
CA GLU A 141 -18.66 22.83 -3.67
C GLU A 141 -17.78 23.97 -3.18
N LEU A 142 -16.47 23.88 -3.40
CA LEU A 142 -15.51 24.84 -2.86
C LEU A 142 -15.09 25.91 -3.88
N GLY A 143 -15.64 25.86 -5.10
CA GLY A 143 -15.45 26.87 -6.15
C GLY A 143 -14.02 27.01 -6.66
N ALA A 144 -13.15 26.03 -6.42
CA ALA A 144 -11.75 26.10 -6.84
C ALA A 144 -11.60 25.85 -8.35
N ASP A 145 -10.76 26.65 -9.02
CA ASP A 145 -10.39 26.39 -10.41
C ASP A 145 -9.60 25.07 -10.54
N LEU A 146 -9.76 24.39 -11.68
CA LEU A 146 -9.15 23.10 -11.97
C LEU A 146 -7.61 23.19 -11.97
N GLN A 147 -7.03 24.33 -12.36
CA GLN A 147 -5.58 24.56 -12.24
C GLN A 147 -5.11 24.53 -10.78
N LEU A 148 -5.84 25.19 -9.89
CA LEU A 148 -5.54 25.19 -8.46
C LEU A 148 -5.71 23.77 -7.90
N ALA A 149 -6.76 23.04 -8.30
CA ALA A 149 -6.95 21.64 -7.91
C ALA A 149 -5.79 20.74 -8.35
N GLY A 150 -5.25 20.93 -9.56
CA GLY A 150 -4.06 20.22 -10.05
C GLY A 150 -2.80 20.51 -9.22
N PHE A 151 -2.59 21.77 -8.84
CA PHE A 151 -1.49 22.14 -7.94
C PHE A 151 -1.69 21.56 -6.53
N LEU A 152 -2.92 21.58 -6.01
CA LEU A 152 -3.26 21.01 -4.71
C LEU A 152 -3.07 19.49 -4.67
N ALA A 153 -3.19 18.79 -5.81
CA ALA A 153 -2.89 17.36 -5.93
C ALA A 153 -1.39 17.02 -5.81
N LEU A 154 -0.48 18.00 -5.92
CA LEU A 154 0.94 17.80 -5.64
C LEU A 154 1.20 17.56 -4.15
N ALA A 155 0.45 18.20 -3.26
CA ALA A 155 0.66 18.09 -1.82
C ALA A 155 0.57 16.63 -1.31
N PRO A 156 -0.52 15.86 -1.57
CA PRO A 156 -0.60 14.48 -1.13
C PRO A 156 0.46 13.59 -1.79
N THR A 157 0.80 13.81 -3.07
CA THR A 157 1.79 12.99 -3.78
C THR A 157 3.21 13.20 -3.26
N ILE A 158 3.61 14.44 -2.98
CA ILE A 158 4.90 14.75 -2.34
C ILE A 158 4.96 14.15 -0.93
N VAL A 159 3.89 14.26 -0.16
CA VAL A 159 3.85 13.68 1.19
C VAL A 159 3.96 12.15 1.12
N SER A 160 3.29 11.50 0.17
CA SER A 160 3.44 10.04 -0.03
C SER A 160 4.86 9.64 -0.44
N LEU A 161 5.52 10.43 -1.30
CA LEU A 161 6.92 10.21 -1.70
C LEU A 161 7.86 10.16 -0.49
N VAL A 162 7.63 11.03 0.51
CA VAL A 162 8.46 11.07 1.73
C VAL A 162 8.01 10.05 2.77
N MET A 163 6.70 9.89 2.97
CA MET A 163 6.15 9.06 4.04
C MET A 163 6.26 7.56 3.74
N ALA A 164 6.23 7.13 2.48
CA ALA A 164 6.31 5.70 2.15
C ALA A 164 7.62 5.04 2.60
N PRO A 165 8.82 5.58 2.32
CA PRO A 165 10.07 5.04 2.84
C PRO A 165 10.19 5.18 4.36
N LEU A 166 9.67 6.26 4.94
CA LEU A 166 9.70 6.48 6.39
C LEU A 166 8.85 5.45 7.13
N ALA A 167 7.65 5.15 6.64
CA ALA A 167 6.78 4.12 7.20
C ALA A 167 7.43 2.73 7.16
N GLY A 168 8.05 2.36 6.02
CA GLY A 168 8.78 1.10 5.90
C GLY A 168 9.95 0.98 6.88
N ARG A 169 10.78 2.04 6.98
CA ARG A 169 11.89 2.11 7.94
C ARG A 169 11.40 2.09 9.39
N PHE A 170 10.27 2.72 9.67
CA PHE A 170 9.68 2.73 11.00
C PHE A 170 9.22 1.34 11.42
N PHE A 171 8.55 0.60 10.52
CA PHE A 171 8.17 -0.79 10.75
C PHE A 171 9.39 -1.65 11.08
N ASP A 172 10.38 -1.66 10.18
CA ASP A 172 11.58 -2.48 10.33
C ASP A 172 12.31 -2.15 11.64
N ARG A 173 12.47 -0.87 11.98
CA ARG A 173 13.09 -0.45 13.26
C ARG A 173 12.37 -0.98 14.48
N LEU A 174 11.04 -0.98 14.49
CA LEU A 174 10.27 -1.49 15.64
C LEU A 174 10.43 -3.00 15.78
N VAL A 175 10.37 -3.74 14.67
CA VAL A 175 10.55 -5.18 14.64
C VAL A 175 11.97 -5.57 15.06
N THR A 176 13.01 -4.88 14.56
CA THR A 176 14.42 -5.14 14.95
C THR A 176 14.71 -4.80 16.41
N LYS A 177 13.91 -3.92 17.03
CA LYS A 177 13.98 -3.61 18.48
C LYS A 177 13.31 -4.68 19.35
N GLY A 178 12.78 -5.75 18.76
CA GLY A 178 12.12 -6.84 19.48
C GLY A 178 10.63 -6.63 19.73
N HIS A 179 9.98 -5.63 19.10
CA HIS A 179 8.53 -5.52 19.19
C HIS A 179 7.85 -6.64 18.39
N ASP A 180 6.74 -7.15 18.92
CA ASP A 180 5.93 -8.17 18.27
C ASP A 180 5.47 -7.71 16.87
N ARG A 181 5.84 -8.47 15.83
CA ARG A 181 5.57 -8.16 14.43
C ARG A 181 4.08 -7.97 14.16
N LEU A 182 3.21 -8.83 14.71
CA LEU A 182 1.77 -8.75 14.50
C LEU A 182 1.19 -7.49 15.14
N LYS A 183 1.63 -7.15 16.37
CA LYS A 183 1.21 -5.92 17.05
C LYS A 183 1.62 -4.68 16.26
N VAL A 184 2.86 -4.62 15.77
CA VAL A 184 3.34 -3.50 14.95
C VAL A 184 2.51 -3.37 13.66
N ARG A 185 2.25 -4.48 12.96
CA ARG A 185 1.39 -4.48 11.76
C ARG A 185 0.00 -3.94 12.05
N ARG A 186 -0.64 -4.42 13.12
CA ARG A 186 -1.99 -3.98 13.51
C ARG A 186 -2.02 -2.51 13.86
N VAL A 187 -1.07 -2.01 14.66
CA VAL A 187 -0.98 -0.58 15.02
C VAL A 187 -0.78 0.29 13.79
N MET A 188 0.17 -0.07 12.91
CA MET A 188 0.44 0.72 11.70
C MET A 188 -0.73 0.71 10.73
N GLN A 189 -1.41 -0.43 10.56
CA GLN A 189 -2.61 -0.50 9.72
C GLN A 189 -3.78 0.27 10.33
N SER A 190 -3.97 0.21 11.65
CA SER A 190 -4.99 1.01 12.34
C SER A 190 -4.71 2.50 12.21
N LEU A 191 -3.45 2.93 12.28
CA LEU A 191 -3.09 4.34 12.09
C LEU A 191 -3.47 4.84 10.68
N ALA A 192 -3.25 4.01 9.65
CA ALA A 192 -3.70 4.31 8.30
C ALA A 192 -5.23 4.45 8.23
N PHE A 193 -5.99 3.50 8.76
CA PHE A 193 -7.46 3.56 8.72
C PHE A 193 -8.05 4.68 9.56
N VAL A 194 -7.47 4.99 10.73
CA VAL A 194 -7.86 6.13 11.56
C VAL A 194 -7.61 7.43 10.80
N GLY A 195 -6.47 7.55 10.11
CA GLY A 195 -6.16 8.71 9.28
C GLY A 195 -7.15 8.91 8.13
N ILE A 196 -7.58 7.83 7.48
CA ILE A 196 -8.63 7.88 6.46
C ILE A 196 -9.97 8.27 7.07
N THR A 197 -10.39 7.58 8.12
CA THR A 197 -11.69 7.81 8.78
C THR A 197 -11.81 9.25 9.29
N ALA A 198 -10.81 9.72 10.05
CA ALA A 198 -10.79 11.06 10.60
C ALA A 198 -10.80 12.12 9.49
N ALA A 199 -10.10 11.88 8.39
CA ALA A 199 -10.08 12.82 7.27
C ALA A 199 -11.42 12.89 6.54
N MET A 200 -12.03 11.74 6.25
CA MET A 200 -13.35 11.68 5.61
C MET A 200 -14.41 12.35 6.49
N MET A 201 -14.36 12.17 7.81
CA MET A 201 -15.28 12.87 8.73
C MET A 201 -14.98 14.36 8.87
N ALA A 202 -13.71 14.77 8.89
CA ALA A 202 -13.35 16.18 9.05
C ALA A 202 -13.74 17.01 7.81
N ILE A 203 -13.74 16.41 6.61
CA ILE A 203 -14.16 17.09 5.38
C ILE A 203 -15.65 17.46 5.41
N THR A 204 -16.51 16.66 6.04
CA THR A 204 -17.95 16.98 6.16
C THR A 204 -18.23 18.10 7.16
N LEU A 205 -17.20 18.64 7.82
CA LEU A 205 -17.33 19.70 8.83
C LEU A 205 -16.71 21.02 8.36
N THR A 206 -16.23 21.10 7.11
CA THR A 206 -15.53 22.30 6.61
C THR A 206 -15.84 22.62 5.16
N ASP A 207 -16.08 23.91 4.92
CA ASP A 207 -16.18 24.49 3.58
C ASP A 207 -14.87 25.17 3.15
N SER A 208 -13.77 24.95 3.87
CA SER A 208 -12.47 25.54 3.53
C SER A 208 -11.70 24.63 2.58
N LEU A 209 -11.35 25.16 1.41
CA LEU A 209 -10.49 24.50 0.43
C LEU A 209 -9.14 24.08 1.03
N ILE A 210 -8.48 25.01 1.71
CA ILE A 210 -7.15 24.77 2.27
C ILE A 210 -7.22 23.70 3.36
N LEU A 211 -8.26 23.74 4.21
CA LEU A 211 -8.43 22.74 5.26
C LEU A 211 -8.71 21.36 4.66
N SER A 212 -9.61 21.27 3.67
CA SER A 212 -9.95 20.02 2.98
C SER A 212 -8.71 19.36 2.36
N VAL A 213 -7.88 20.14 1.65
CA VAL A 213 -6.64 19.64 1.04
C VAL A 213 -5.63 19.22 2.09
N THR A 214 -5.50 20.00 3.17
CA THR A 214 -4.58 19.69 4.28
C THR A 214 -4.96 18.38 4.96
N VAL A 215 -6.26 18.18 5.21
CA VAL A 215 -6.82 16.97 5.82
C VAL A 215 -6.62 15.75 4.93
N ILE A 216 -6.90 15.85 3.62
CA ILE A 216 -6.62 14.76 2.66
C ILE A 216 -5.12 14.46 2.58
N THR A 217 -4.28 15.49 2.58
CA THR A 217 -2.82 15.33 2.53
C THR A 217 -2.30 14.61 3.78
N LEU A 218 -2.79 14.98 4.97
CA LEU A 218 -2.46 14.30 6.22
C LEU A 218 -2.97 12.86 6.23
N SER A 219 -4.19 12.63 5.71
CA SER A 219 -4.74 11.29 5.52
C SER A 219 -3.84 10.40 4.67
N ASN A 220 -3.33 10.94 3.56
CA ASN A 220 -2.42 10.25 2.67
C ASN A 220 -1.08 9.93 3.36
N ALA A 221 -0.57 10.85 4.19
CA ALA A 221 0.60 10.64 5.03
C ALA A 221 0.42 9.44 5.97
N LEU A 222 -0.74 9.36 6.63
CA LEU A 222 -1.08 8.27 7.55
C LEU A 222 -1.33 6.96 6.81
N THR A 223 -1.89 7.02 5.60
CA THR A 223 -2.11 5.86 4.74
C THR A 223 -0.79 5.17 4.36
N ALA A 224 0.33 5.90 4.31
CA ALA A 224 1.66 5.31 4.08
C ALA A 224 2.05 4.25 5.14
N PHE A 225 1.52 4.33 6.37
CA PHE A 225 1.76 3.31 7.40
C PHE A 225 1.19 1.93 7.02
N SER A 226 0.28 1.85 6.04
CA SER A 226 -0.18 0.58 5.47
C SER A 226 0.92 -0.27 4.82
N ILE A 227 2.08 0.34 4.49
CA ILE A 227 3.28 -0.36 4.03
C ILE A 227 3.77 -1.35 5.10
N GLY A 228 3.86 -0.90 6.35
CA GLY A 228 4.15 -1.74 7.51
C GLY A 228 2.92 -2.53 8.00
N GLY A 229 1.72 -2.14 7.58
CA GLY A 229 0.48 -2.86 7.82
C GLY A 229 0.29 -4.05 6.89
N PHE A 230 -0.71 -3.98 5.99
CA PHE A 230 -1.09 -5.09 5.11
C PHE A 230 -0.13 -5.32 3.94
N ALA A 231 0.50 -4.27 3.39
CA ALA A 231 1.19 -4.36 2.10
C ALA A 231 2.35 -5.37 2.14
N THR A 232 3.12 -5.36 3.23
CA THR A 232 4.21 -6.31 3.45
C THR A 232 3.76 -7.60 4.13
N ASN A 233 2.50 -7.72 4.56
CA ASN A 233 1.99 -8.93 5.24
C ASN A 233 1.89 -10.13 4.28
N HIS A 234 1.72 -9.89 2.97
CA HIS A 234 1.82 -10.92 1.94
C HIS A 234 3.13 -11.73 2.01
N LEU A 235 4.23 -11.09 2.43
CA LEU A 235 5.56 -11.71 2.56
C LEU A 235 5.71 -12.57 3.81
N ASP A 236 4.85 -12.38 4.82
CA ASP A 236 4.83 -13.21 6.02
C ASP A 236 3.98 -14.47 5.78
N ILE A 237 2.78 -14.30 5.20
CA ILE A 237 1.82 -15.39 4.98
C ILE A 237 2.27 -16.39 3.90
N ALA A 238 2.81 -15.90 2.79
CA ALA A 238 3.23 -16.72 1.65
C ALA A 238 4.55 -16.19 1.04
N PRO A 239 5.71 -16.36 1.67
CA PRO A 239 6.98 -15.75 1.23
C PRO A 239 7.32 -16.04 -0.23
N ASN A 240 7.21 -17.31 -0.67
CA ASN A 240 7.56 -17.70 -2.04
C ASN A 240 6.47 -17.32 -3.05
N GLN A 241 5.20 -17.37 -2.64
CA GLN A 241 4.03 -17.04 -3.48
C GLN A 241 3.43 -15.65 -3.21
N SER A 242 4.16 -14.76 -2.54
CA SER A 242 3.69 -13.43 -2.11
C SER A 242 3.24 -12.53 -3.26
N GLY A 243 3.87 -12.66 -4.43
CA GLY A 243 3.45 -11.95 -5.64
C GLY A 243 2.10 -12.42 -6.18
N LEU A 244 1.82 -13.73 -6.11
CA LEU A 244 0.52 -14.29 -6.50
C LEU A 244 -0.57 -13.83 -5.52
N LEU A 245 -0.29 -13.90 -4.22
CA LEU A 245 -1.23 -13.44 -3.20
C LEU A 245 -1.53 -11.93 -3.36
N MET A 246 -0.50 -11.11 -3.56
CA MET A 246 -0.66 -9.68 -3.84
C MET A 246 -1.47 -9.44 -5.12
N GLY A 247 -1.26 -10.22 -6.18
CA GLY A 247 -2.05 -10.13 -7.41
C GLY A 247 -3.54 -10.40 -7.19
N VAL A 248 -3.88 -11.42 -6.40
CA VAL A 248 -5.26 -11.76 -6.06
C VAL A 248 -5.92 -10.65 -5.24
N THR A 249 -5.27 -10.18 -4.17
CA THR A 249 -5.81 -9.11 -3.32
C THR A 249 -5.92 -7.80 -4.10
N ASN A 250 -4.96 -7.50 -4.98
CA ASN A 250 -5.00 -6.32 -5.85
C ASN A 250 -6.13 -6.39 -6.89
N THR A 251 -6.44 -7.59 -7.41
CA THR A 251 -7.58 -7.77 -8.31
C THR A 251 -8.90 -7.50 -7.60
N LEU A 252 -9.08 -8.03 -6.39
CA LEU A 252 -10.25 -7.74 -5.55
C LEU A 252 -10.35 -6.24 -5.22
N ALA A 253 -9.20 -5.62 -4.88
CA ALA A 253 -9.13 -4.20 -4.61
C ALA A 253 -9.51 -3.37 -5.84
N ALA A 254 -9.01 -3.69 -7.04
CA ALA A 254 -9.35 -2.99 -8.27
C ALA A 254 -10.85 -3.06 -8.61
N VAL A 255 -11.47 -4.24 -8.47
CA VAL A 255 -12.93 -4.39 -8.63
C VAL A 255 -13.68 -3.52 -7.62
N SER A 256 -13.23 -3.50 -6.36
CA SER A 256 -13.83 -2.66 -5.33
C SER A 256 -13.65 -1.17 -5.58
N SER A 257 -12.53 -0.73 -6.17
CA SER A 257 -12.30 0.66 -6.56
C SER A 257 -13.27 1.11 -7.65
N SER A 258 -13.51 0.29 -8.67
CA SER A 258 -14.49 0.61 -9.71
C SER A 258 -15.90 0.71 -9.13
N ALA A 259 -16.26 -0.21 -8.23
CA ALA A 259 -17.52 -0.15 -7.51
C ALA A 259 -17.63 1.09 -6.62
N SER A 260 -16.54 1.47 -5.93
CA SER A 260 -16.47 2.66 -5.07
C SER A 260 -16.84 3.92 -5.83
N VAL A 261 -16.20 4.17 -6.99
CA VAL A 261 -16.47 5.37 -7.79
C VAL A 261 -17.93 5.43 -8.24
N PHE A 262 -18.50 4.30 -8.68
CA PHE A 262 -19.91 4.21 -9.08
C PHE A 262 -20.86 4.46 -7.90
N VAL A 263 -20.64 3.76 -6.78
CA VAL A 263 -21.48 3.89 -5.57
C VAL A 263 -21.41 5.31 -5.02
N SER A 264 -20.23 5.94 -5.01
CA SER A 264 -20.07 7.33 -4.60
C SER A 264 -20.86 8.30 -5.46
N GLY A 265 -20.84 8.14 -6.79
CA GLY A 265 -21.66 8.97 -7.69
C GLY A 265 -23.15 8.75 -7.45
N TRP A 266 -23.58 7.50 -7.32
CA TRP A 266 -24.98 7.18 -7.05
C TRP A 266 -25.47 7.74 -5.70
N ILE A 267 -24.63 7.67 -4.66
CA ILE A 267 -24.94 8.28 -3.36
C ILE A 267 -25.07 9.80 -3.51
N GLN A 268 -24.14 10.45 -4.23
CA GLN A 268 -24.15 11.90 -4.45
C GLN A 268 -25.41 12.36 -5.20
N ASP A 269 -25.85 11.61 -6.21
CA ASP A 269 -27.09 11.88 -6.96
C ASP A 269 -28.34 11.77 -6.07
N LEU A 270 -28.36 10.82 -5.12
CA LEU A 270 -29.49 10.60 -4.22
C LEU A 270 -29.54 11.59 -3.04
N SER A 271 -28.38 11.87 -2.42
CA SER A 271 -28.28 12.76 -1.26
C SER A 271 -28.30 14.24 -1.64
N GLY A 272 -27.90 14.56 -2.87
CA GLY A 272 -27.67 15.93 -3.31
C GLY A 272 -26.43 16.59 -2.68
N GLY A 273 -25.60 15.82 -1.96
CA GLY A 273 -24.44 16.35 -1.22
C GLY A 273 -23.37 15.30 -0.92
N TRP A 274 -22.17 15.77 -0.61
CA TRP A 274 -20.97 14.92 -0.50
C TRP A 274 -20.78 14.24 0.85
N ASP A 275 -21.48 14.69 1.89
CA ASP A 275 -21.31 14.17 3.25
C ASP A 275 -21.57 12.67 3.33
N ALA A 276 -22.66 12.20 2.70
CA ALA A 276 -23.00 10.78 2.66
C ALA A 276 -21.91 9.94 1.95
N VAL A 277 -21.26 10.50 0.93
CA VAL A 277 -20.18 9.85 0.18
C VAL A 277 -18.95 9.67 1.08
N PHE A 278 -18.53 10.74 1.76
CA PHE A 278 -17.37 10.70 2.66
C PHE A 278 -17.63 9.86 3.92
N LEU A 279 -18.82 9.95 4.52
CA LEU A 279 -19.20 9.12 5.67
C LEU A 279 -19.26 7.62 5.32
N THR A 280 -19.67 7.27 4.10
CA THR A 280 -19.61 5.88 3.61
C THR A 280 -18.16 5.39 3.55
N ALA A 281 -17.25 6.21 3.03
CA ALA A 281 -15.82 5.89 2.98
C ALA A 281 -15.20 5.75 4.39
N ALA A 282 -15.62 6.59 5.32
CA ALA A 282 -15.24 6.50 6.73
C ALA A 282 -15.69 5.16 7.33
N GLY A 283 -16.95 4.77 7.09
CA GLY A 283 -17.50 3.47 7.54
C GLY A 283 -16.75 2.26 6.96
N VAL A 284 -16.43 2.29 5.67
CA VAL A 284 -15.62 1.25 5.01
C VAL A 284 -14.23 1.16 5.63
N SER A 285 -13.63 2.30 5.99
CA SER A 285 -12.30 2.35 6.61
C SER A 285 -12.32 1.81 8.04
N VAL A 286 -13.35 2.11 8.84
CA VAL A 286 -13.55 1.54 10.18
C VAL A 286 -13.73 0.02 10.10
N LEU A 287 -14.54 -0.46 9.15
CA LEU A 287 -14.72 -1.90 8.92
C LEU A 287 -13.38 -2.58 8.61
N GLY A 288 -12.57 -1.96 7.74
CA GLY A 288 -11.21 -2.42 7.42
C GLY A 288 -10.31 -2.50 8.66
N ALA A 289 -10.36 -1.50 9.54
CA ALA A 289 -9.58 -1.48 10.79
C ALA A 289 -9.97 -2.62 11.74
N VAL A 290 -11.28 -2.83 11.95
CA VAL A 290 -11.79 -3.88 12.82
C VAL A 290 -11.43 -5.26 12.30
N ILE A 291 -11.65 -5.50 11.00
CA ILE A 291 -11.38 -6.81 10.39
C ILE A 291 -9.87 -7.10 10.39
N TYR A 292 -9.04 -6.13 10.01
CA TYR A 292 -7.60 -6.33 10.06
C TYR A 292 -7.09 -6.52 11.49
N GLY A 293 -7.58 -5.72 12.44
CA GLY A 293 -7.20 -5.82 13.86
C GLY A 293 -7.53 -7.17 14.49
N THR A 294 -8.60 -7.84 14.03
CA THR A 294 -9.08 -9.11 14.60
C THR A 294 -8.59 -10.34 13.85
N LEU A 295 -8.50 -10.29 12.51
CA LEU A 295 -8.23 -11.45 11.65
C LEU A 295 -6.80 -11.52 11.12
N SER A 296 -6.00 -10.46 11.25
CA SER A 296 -4.62 -10.48 10.76
C SER A 296 -3.77 -11.51 11.50
N GLY A 297 -2.92 -12.19 10.74
CA GLY A 297 -1.84 -13.07 11.23
C GLY A 297 -0.51 -12.70 10.58
N VAL A 298 0.57 -13.24 11.14
CA VAL A 298 1.95 -13.14 10.61
C VAL A 298 2.62 -14.51 10.48
N GLU A 299 1.94 -15.58 10.90
CA GLU A 299 2.45 -16.93 10.74
C GLU A 299 2.37 -17.34 9.28
N ARG A 300 3.44 -17.99 8.79
CA ARG A 300 3.46 -18.53 7.45
C ARG A 300 2.38 -19.60 7.33
N GLU A 301 1.51 -19.46 6.34
CA GLU A 301 0.44 -20.43 6.06
C GLU A 301 0.70 -21.19 4.75
N PHE A 302 1.44 -20.59 3.82
CA PHE A 302 1.70 -21.14 2.49
C PHE A 302 3.18 -21.06 2.14
N ASP A 303 3.55 -21.80 1.10
CA ASP A 303 4.91 -21.78 0.55
C ASP A 303 5.33 -20.38 0.05
#